data_AF-A0A6G9CLR9-F1
#
_entry.id   AF-A0A6G9CLR9-F1
#
_cell.length_a   1.000
_cell.length_b   1.000
_cell.length_c   1.000
_cell.angle_alpha   90.00
_cell.angle_beta   90.00
_cell.angle_gamma   90.00
#
_symmetry.space_group_name_H-M   'P 1'
#
loop_
_entity.id
_entity.type
_entity.pdbx_description
1 polymer ?
#
loop_
_entity_poly.entity_id
_entity_poly.type
_entity_poly.pdbx_seq_one_letter_code
_entity_poly.pdbx_strand_id
1 'polypeptide(L)'
;MKIAAQLWPLDQIADGYERLLDVATARLRKLQNSPGTDAVTMTIELAAEFTRAMEPDPLLPPELLPTNWIGTRARSITAQCWTLLAQVDGADDLPSLFHLYSDAIGDDQDASVR
;
A
#
# COMPACT_ATOMS: atom_id res chain seq x y z
N MET A 1 -30.57 7.86 -3.08
CA MET A 1 -29.14 8.25 -3.17
C MET A 1 -28.78 8.71 -4.60
N LYS A 2 -29.27 9.87 -5.06
CA LYS A 2 -28.99 10.32 -6.45
C LYS A 2 -28.14 11.59 -6.54
N ILE A 3 -27.98 12.32 -5.43
CA ILE A 3 -27.32 13.64 -5.39
C ILE A 3 -25.80 13.50 -5.19
N ALA A 4 -25.33 12.58 -4.32
CA ALA A 4 -23.90 12.38 -4.09
C ALA A 4 -23.15 11.89 -5.35
N ALA A 5 -23.73 10.93 -6.09
CA ALA A 5 -23.16 10.44 -7.35
C ALA A 5 -23.10 11.49 -8.48
N GLN A 6 -23.84 12.61 -8.35
CA GLN A 6 -23.81 13.71 -9.30
C GLN A 6 -22.78 14.80 -8.94
N LEU A 7 -22.33 14.82 -7.68
CA LEU A 7 -21.36 15.78 -7.16
C LEU A 7 -19.94 15.21 -7.14
N TRP A 8 -19.81 13.89 -7.01
CA TRP A 8 -18.54 13.18 -6.97
C TRP A 8 -18.53 11.98 -7.94
N PRO A 9 -17.39 11.72 -8.61
CA PRO A 9 -17.25 10.59 -9.53
C PRO A 9 -17.07 9.28 -8.76
N LEU A 10 -18.12 8.82 -8.07
CA LEU A 10 -18.07 7.65 -7.19
C LEU A 10 -17.59 6.40 -7.92
N ASP A 11 -17.97 6.20 -9.18
CA ASP A 11 -17.51 5.04 -9.96
C ASP A 11 -15.99 5.07 -10.15
N GLN A 12 -15.40 6.23 -10.47
CA GLN A 12 -13.95 6.37 -10.62
C GLN A 12 -13.21 6.16 -9.29
N ILE A 13 -13.80 6.61 -8.18
CA ILE A 13 -13.23 6.37 -6.85
C ILE A 13 -13.31 4.87 -6.52
N ALA A 14 -14.41 4.20 -6.89
CA ALA A 14 -14.55 2.76 -6.73
C ALA A 14 -13.48 2.00 -7.53
N ASP A 15 -13.23 2.37 -8.80
CA ASP A 15 -12.17 1.78 -9.64
C ASP A 15 -10.79 1.91 -8.99
N GLY A 16 -10.50 3.06 -8.37
CA GLY A 16 -9.26 3.28 -7.61
C GLY A 16 -9.13 2.34 -6.42
N TYR A 17 -10.22 2.14 -5.69
CA TYR A 17 -10.27 1.21 -4.57
C TYR A 17 -10.24 -0.27 -4.97
N GLU A 18 -10.80 -0.64 -6.14
CA GLU A 18 -10.67 -1.98 -6.69
C GLU A 18 -9.20 -2.31 -6.98
N ARG A 19 -8.50 -1.40 -7.65
CA ARG A 19 -7.06 -1.55 -7.89
C ARG A 19 -6.27 -1.69 -6.59
N LEU A 20 -6.54 -0.83 -5.61
CA LEU A 20 -5.89 -0.94 -4.29
C LEU A 20 -6.19 -2.30 -3.65
N LEU A 21 -7.45 -2.76 -3.70
CA LEU A 21 -7.86 -4.02 -3.10
C LEU A 21 -7.13 -5.21 -3.73
N ASP A 22 -6.94 -5.22 -5.05
CA ASP A 22 -6.20 -6.26 -5.76
C ASP A 22 -4.74 -6.34 -5.28
N VAL A 23 -4.06 -5.20 -5.24
CA VAL A 23 -2.68 -5.09 -4.76
C VAL A 23 -2.59 -5.52 -3.31
N ALA A 24 -3.44 -4.96 -2.43
CA ALA A 24 -3.43 -5.24 -1.01
C ALA A 24 -3.73 -6.71 -0.70
N THR A 25 -4.66 -7.34 -1.45
CA THR A 25 -4.98 -8.76 -1.28
C THR A 25 -3.81 -9.66 -1.68
N ALA A 26 -3.13 -9.33 -2.79
CA ALA A 26 -1.94 -10.05 -3.22
C ALA A 26 -0.80 -9.93 -2.21
N ARG A 27 -0.58 -8.73 -1.65
CA ARG A 27 0.45 -8.49 -0.62
C ARG A 27 0.11 -9.12 0.72
N LEU A 28 -1.14 -9.07 1.15
CA LEU A 28 -1.57 -9.75 2.38
C LEU A 28 -1.25 -11.24 2.32
N ARG A 29 -1.57 -11.91 1.20
CA ARG A 29 -1.24 -13.32 0.99
C ARG A 29 0.27 -13.58 1.06
N LYS A 30 1.08 -12.71 0.44
CA LYS A 30 2.54 -12.83 0.48
C LYS A 30 3.07 -12.66 1.89
N LEU A 31 2.63 -11.64 2.62
CA LEU A 31 3.03 -11.35 4.00
C LEU A 31 2.66 -12.49 4.96
N GLN A 32 1.50 -13.12 4.77
CA GLN A 32 1.07 -14.27 5.57
C GLN A 32 1.94 -15.52 5.34
N ASN A 33 2.50 -15.70 4.13
CA ASN A 33 3.28 -16.88 3.78
C ASN A 33 4.79 -16.70 3.98
N SER A 34 5.29 -15.47 3.85
CA SER A 34 6.73 -15.16 3.92
C SER A 34 6.95 -13.77 4.52
N PRO A 35 6.67 -13.59 5.83
CA PRO A 35 6.92 -12.33 6.51
C PRO A 35 8.43 -12.05 6.52
N GLY A 36 8.86 -10.91 5.97
CA GLY A 36 10.26 -10.50 5.90
C GLY A 36 10.76 -10.11 4.51
N THR A 37 10.42 -10.91 3.49
CA THR A 37 10.93 -10.68 2.12
C THR A 37 10.22 -9.51 1.46
N ASP A 38 10.98 -8.54 0.96
CA ASP A 38 10.50 -7.35 0.23
C ASP A 38 9.59 -6.41 1.04
N ALA A 39 9.72 -6.39 2.38
CA ALA A 39 8.87 -5.59 3.25
C ALA A 39 8.81 -4.11 2.83
N VAL A 40 9.96 -3.46 2.61
CA VAL A 40 9.99 -2.07 2.14
C VAL A 40 9.36 -1.88 0.76
N THR A 41 9.61 -2.78 -0.19
CA THR A 41 8.98 -2.72 -1.51
C THR A 41 7.45 -2.78 -1.38
N MET A 42 6.94 -3.70 -0.56
CA MET A 42 5.51 -3.84 -0.29
C MET A 42 4.95 -2.61 0.45
N THR A 43 5.69 -2.05 1.42
CA THR A 43 5.30 -0.80 2.10
C THR A 43 5.16 0.35 1.11
N ILE A 44 6.15 0.56 0.24
CA ILE A 44 6.14 1.64 -0.76
C ILE A 44 5.00 1.46 -1.75
N GLU A 45 4.81 0.24 -2.28
CA GLU A 45 3.74 -0.03 -3.25
C GLU A 45 2.36 0.16 -2.62
N LEU A 46 2.13 -0.37 -1.40
CA LEU A 46 0.87 -0.19 -0.68
C LEU A 46 0.61 1.28 -0.37
N ALA A 47 1.63 2.04 0.06
CA ALA A 47 1.50 3.47 0.32
C ALA A 47 1.14 4.23 -0.96
N ALA A 48 1.79 3.94 -2.08
CA ALA A 48 1.54 4.58 -3.37
C ALA A 48 0.11 4.31 -3.89
N GLU A 49 -0.33 3.05 -3.86
CA GLU A 49 -1.68 2.68 -4.31
C GLU A 49 -2.76 3.20 -3.35
N PHE A 50 -2.48 3.23 -2.04
CA PHE A 50 -3.39 3.80 -1.05
C PHE A 50 -3.57 5.31 -1.25
N THR A 51 -2.48 6.06 -1.41
CA THR A 51 -2.52 7.49 -1.71
C THR A 51 -3.28 7.75 -3.00
N ARG A 52 -3.00 7.00 -4.07
CA ARG A 52 -3.70 7.14 -5.35
C ARG A 52 -5.22 6.93 -5.22
N ALA A 53 -5.66 5.96 -4.41
CA ALA A 53 -7.09 5.70 -4.19
C ALA A 53 -7.75 6.74 -3.28
N MET A 54 -7.03 7.23 -2.27
CA MET A 54 -7.54 8.19 -1.29
C MET A 54 -7.55 9.63 -1.76
N GLU A 55 -6.61 10.04 -2.61
CA GLU A 55 -6.50 11.43 -3.07
C GLU A 55 -7.76 11.97 -3.79
N PRO A 56 -8.45 11.20 -4.66
CA PRO A 56 -9.73 11.63 -5.22
C PRO A 56 -10.93 11.37 -4.30
N ASP A 57 -10.78 10.64 -3.18
CA ASP A 57 -11.88 10.26 -2.29
C ASP A 57 -12.26 11.44 -1.35
N PRO A 58 -13.48 12.00 -1.48
CA PRO A 58 -13.96 13.08 -0.62
C PRO A 58 -14.27 12.64 0.82
N LEU A 59 -14.09 11.36 1.16
CA LEU A 59 -14.35 10.79 2.49
C LEU A 59 -15.79 11.05 2.95
N LEU A 60 -16.75 10.77 2.06
CA LEU A 60 -18.17 10.96 2.38
C LEU A 60 -18.57 10.17 3.63
N PRO A 61 -19.47 10.73 4.45
CA PRO A 61 -20.04 10.00 5.56
C PRO A 61 -20.84 8.78 5.05
N PRO A 62 -20.93 7.69 5.84
CA PRO A 62 -21.48 6.40 5.39
C PRO A 62 -22.90 6.46 4.82
N GLU A 63 -23.72 7.41 5.28
CA GLU A 63 -25.12 7.59 4.85
C GLU A 63 -25.23 8.06 3.39
N LEU A 64 -24.13 8.58 2.82
CA LEU A 64 -24.05 9.05 1.44
C LEU A 64 -23.35 8.06 0.50
N LEU A 65 -22.79 6.98 1.05
CA LEU A 65 -22.10 5.96 0.28
C LEU A 65 -23.05 4.87 -0.22
N PRO A 66 -22.76 4.24 -1.37
CA PRO A 66 -23.45 3.03 -1.78
C PRO A 66 -23.35 1.92 -0.72
N THR A 67 -24.38 1.07 -0.64
CA THR A 67 -24.33 -0.15 0.17
C THR A 67 -23.17 -1.03 -0.30
N ASN A 68 -22.41 -1.61 0.65
CA ASN A 68 -21.21 -2.40 0.39
C ASN A 68 -20.09 -1.64 -0.35
N TRP A 69 -19.92 -0.36 -0.03
CA TRP A 69 -18.87 0.48 -0.60
C TRP A 69 -17.49 -0.18 -0.54
N ILE A 70 -16.86 -0.34 -1.71
CA ILE A 70 -15.60 -1.07 -1.88
C ILE A 70 -14.44 -0.45 -1.09
N GLY A 71 -14.44 0.87 -0.91
CA GLY A 71 -13.41 1.58 -0.16
C GLY A 71 -13.29 1.11 1.30
N THR A 72 -14.40 0.70 1.92
CA THR A 72 -14.36 0.14 3.28
C THR A 72 -13.54 -1.16 3.33
N ARG A 73 -13.75 -2.05 2.36
CA ARG A 73 -13.01 -3.30 2.27
C ARG A 73 -11.54 -3.08 1.93
N ALA A 74 -11.25 -2.24 0.94
CA ALA A 74 -9.89 -1.92 0.52
C ALA A 74 -9.04 -1.35 1.67
N ARG A 75 -9.60 -0.39 2.44
CA ARG A 75 -8.93 0.17 3.63
C ARG A 75 -8.70 -0.88 4.71
N SER A 76 -9.67 -1.78 4.94
CA SER A 76 -9.54 -2.86 5.93
C SER A 76 -8.44 -3.88 5.58
N ILE A 77 -8.32 -4.29 4.31
CA ILE A 77 -7.24 -5.20 3.86
C ILE A 77 -5.88 -4.49 3.93
N THR A 78 -5.80 -3.22 3.55
CA THR A 78 -4.57 -2.44 3.65
C THR A 78 -4.10 -2.31 5.10
N ALA A 79 -5.02 -2.06 6.04
CA ALA A 79 -4.70 -2.00 7.47
C ALA A 79 -4.14 -3.32 8.03
N GLN A 80 -4.61 -4.46 7.54
CA GLN A 80 -4.04 -5.77 7.88
C GLN A 80 -2.61 -5.92 7.35
N CYS A 81 -2.34 -5.45 6.13
CA CYS A 81 -0.98 -5.46 5.57
C CYS A 81 -0.03 -4.61 6.42
N TRP A 82 -0.42 -3.39 6.80
CA TRP A 82 0.41 -2.53 7.67
C TRP A 82 0.67 -3.16 9.03
N THR A 83 -0.31 -3.84 9.61
CA THR A 83 -0.14 -4.56 10.87
C THR A 83 0.93 -5.64 10.77
N LEU A 84 0.99 -6.38 9.66
CA LEU A 84 2.00 -7.40 9.42
C LEU A 84 3.37 -6.79 9.08
N LEU A 85 3.41 -5.72 8.28
CA LEU A 85 4.65 -5.03 7.93
C LEU A 85 5.33 -4.40 9.15
N ALA A 86 4.55 -3.80 10.05
CA ALA A 86 5.07 -3.23 11.29
C ALA A 86 5.71 -4.28 12.22
N GLN A 87 5.34 -5.56 12.09
CA GLN A 87 5.99 -6.66 12.82
C GLN A 87 7.34 -7.06 12.21
N VAL A 88 7.57 -6.75 10.93
CA VAL A 88 8.81 -7.04 10.21
C VAL A 88 9.87 -5.97 10.48
N ASP A 89 9.50 -4.68 10.49
CA ASP A 89 10.42 -3.55 10.71
C ASP A 89 11.02 -3.50 12.14
N GLY A 90 10.53 -4.34 13.06
CA GLY A 90 11.09 -4.51 14.41
C GLY A 90 12.28 -5.48 14.51
N ALA A 91 12.75 -6.04 13.40
CA ALA A 91 13.96 -6.87 13.33
C ALA A 91 15.13 -6.01 12.83
N ASP A 92 16.25 -6.00 13.55
CA ASP A 92 17.44 -5.14 13.41
C ASP A 92 18.19 -5.16 12.05
N ASP A 93 17.59 -5.67 10.96
CA ASP A 93 18.21 -5.76 9.63
C ASP A 93 17.72 -4.67 8.68
N LEU A 94 18.63 -4.16 7.85
CA LEU A 94 18.28 -3.24 6.76
C LEU A 94 17.27 -3.94 5.82
N PRO A 95 16.17 -3.28 5.45
CA PRO A 95 15.19 -3.91 4.58
C PRO A 95 15.80 -4.38 3.26
N SER A 96 15.37 -5.55 2.77
CA SER A 96 15.82 -6.22 1.51
C SER A 96 16.10 -5.27 0.33
N LEU A 97 15.30 -4.21 0.17
CA LEU A 97 15.48 -3.23 -0.90
C LEU A 97 16.82 -2.48 -0.83
N PHE A 98 17.29 -2.13 0.36
CA PHE A 98 18.56 -1.43 0.52
C PHE A 98 19.76 -2.36 0.24
N HIS A 99 19.63 -3.66 0.51
CA HIS A 99 20.63 -4.65 0.08
C HIS A 99 20.71 -4.76 -1.44
N LEU A 100 19.58 -4.75 -2.14
CA LEU A 100 19.57 -4.75 -3.61
C LEU A 100 20.21 -3.50 -4.19
N TYR A 101 19.98 -2.33 -3.56
CA TYR A 101 20.65 -1.10 -3.97
C TYR A 101 22.13 -1.08 -3.63
N SER A 102 22.57 -1.61 -2.47
CA SER A 102 24.00 -1.67 -2.14
C SER A 102 24.76 -2.55 -3.13
N ASP A 103 24.17 -3.68 -3.54
CA ASP A 103 24.77 -4.57 -4.54
C ASP A 103 24.89 -3.88 -5.91
N ALA A 104 23.87 -3.09 -6.29
CA ALA A 104 23.83 -2.38 -7.57
C ALA A 104 24.71 -1.11 -7.59
N ILE A 105 24.82 -0.41 -6.46
CA ILE A 105 25.65 0.79 -6.32
C ILE A 105 27.13 0.41 -6.23
N GLY A 106 27.44 -0.80 -5.75
CA GLY A 106 28.81 -1.23 -5.50
C GLY A 106 29.38 -0.49 -4.29
N ASP A 107 30.06 -1.21 -3.39
CA ASP A 107 30.78 -0.57 -2.29
C ASP A 107 31.99 0.16 -2.90
N ASP A 108 31.80 1.42 -3.30
CA ASP A 108 32.85 2.29 -3.85
C ASP A 108 33.72 2.80 -2.68
N GLN A 109 34.28 1.86 -1.90
CA GLN A 109 35.32 2.09 -0.90
C GLN A 109 36.69 1.67 -1.45
N ASP A 110 37.04 2.14 -2.65
CA ASP A 110 38.45 2.12 -3.11
C ASP A 110 38.88 3.45 -3.76
N ALA A 111 38.10 4.52 -3.59
CA ALA A 111 38.40 5.86 -4.13
C ALA A 111 38.73 6.91 -3.06
N SER A 112 39.41 6.54 -1.97
CA SER A 112 40.26 7.49 -1.21
C SER A 112 41.03 6.80 -0.10
N VAL A 113 42.31 6.50 -0.34
CA VAL A 113 43.46 7.12 0.34
C VAL A 113 44.68 6.89 -0.58
N ARG A 114 45.26 8.00 -1.04
CA ARG A 114 46.62 8.06 -1.59
C ARG A 114 47.66 7.84 -0.50
#